data_AF-A0A1G2YY14-F1
#
_entry.id   AF-A0A1G2YY14-F1
#
_cell.length_a   1.000
_cell.length_b   1.000
_cell.length_c   1.000
_cell.angle_alpha   90.00
_cell.angle_beta   90.00
_cell.angle_gamma   90.00
#
_symmetry.space_group_name_H-M   'P 1'
#
loop_
_entity.id
_entity.type
_entity.pdbx_description
1 polymer ?
#
loop_
_entity_poly.entity_id
_entity_poly.type
_entity_poly.pdbx_seq_one_letter_code
_entity_poly.pdbx_strand_id
1 'polypeptide(L)'
;MYICAILLLMLPLHVMQVAQGRGPTDADPARARNADALAIAITKLEVNDTRFELSYEVKNTSEHEVWVCDDVAFEHPCDAEICFTGDHELVTIRRRLDVPARVIWSQTPRGKYVRLGVGETRRESWSVEVPLQGHSIFEPGRSDRVPNRFYVSRLAVEIGYYDGNLPAMILGMIEEAQKASGRSRAGMPAVLQTFGDTLSFDYSRERLRNKEEEIVIVYTHQKLTGERMARTVLNGLRIPCEKRQDLTKEQRERRYEPGLGPDVKACVRLEIRFTPSALEYLFPWAIERSVFSQEELQYLRSNHSFLVHDRNVLRLFASQILHGSPFNGIVRDNKMIHFACYDSTDHLTSLSMYENWVVETEEKERFYYLSDPVRIAALVAQIRRLENRVQCATNLRDLYHRLRLYNLALAGHEKRPPLTGTVIYPTAANWFDSITSPGSLPTSLMKPFWFGKLTEAHVCPSVGKGKSTYAMNPNCEPNSPSDMVLLFETKPGWNQHGGPELFTFDNHDPKGGLVLLNDGTVKFIRTEEELKQLRWK
;
A
#
# COMPACT_ATOMS: atom_id res chain seq x y z
N MET A 1 42.06 0.58 -17.28
CA MET A 1 42.21 -0.84 -17.68
C MET A 1 42.76 -1.69 -16.51
N TYR A 2 42.16 -1.59 -15.32
CA TYR A 2 42.44 -2.42 -14.12
C TYR A 2 41.31 -2.22 -13.08
N ILE A 3 40.05 -2.43 -13.48
CA ILE A 3 38.89 -2.51 -12.55
C ILE A 3 37.90 -3.51 -13.19
N CYS A 4 38.16 -4.82 -13.08
CA CYS A 4 37.18 -5.84 -13.48
C CYS A 4 37.38 -7.22 -12.82
N ALA A 5 38.30 -7.40 -11.87
CA ALA A 5 38.72 -8.75 -11.44
C ALA A 5 38.34 -9.16 -10.00
N ILE A 6 37.56 -8.38 -9.23
CA ILE A 6 37.32 -8.67 -7.79
C ILE A 6 35.86 -9.05 -7.46
N LEU A 7 34.98 -9.22 -8.45
CA LEU A 7 33.56 -9.56 -8.22
C LEU A 7 33.19 -11.06 -8.38
N LEU A 8 34.18 -11.96 -8.51
CA LEU A 8 33.95 -13.37 -8.85
C LEU A 8 34.24 -14.40 -7.73
N LEU A 9 34.57 -13.99 -6.50
CA LEU A 9 35.07 -14.91 -5.47
C LEU A 9 34.25 -15.02 -4.17
N MET A 10 32.96 -14.67 -4.19
CA MET A 10 32.04 -14.87 -3.05
C MET A 10 30.69 -15.46 -3.50
N LEU A 11 30.72 -16.48 -4.36
CA LEU A 11 29.58 -17.38 -4.55
C LEU A 11 29.72 -18.55 -3.58
N PRO A 12 28.94 -18.65 -2.50
CA PRO A 12 28.81 -19.92 -1.82
C PRO A 12 28.16 -20.91 -2.79
N LEU A 13 28.88 -22.00 -3.10
CA LEU A 13 28.33 -23.21 -3.72
C LEU A 13 27.26 -23.78 -2.80
N HIS A 14 26.07 -23.20 -2.82
CA HIS A 14 24.87 -23.86 -2.33
C HIS A 14 24.40 -24.77 -3.46
N VAL A 15 24.63 -26.07 -3.29
CA VAL A 15 23.94 -27.10 -4.03
C VAL A 15 22.45 -26.85 -3.83
N MET A 16 21.79 -26.25 -4.82
CA MET A 16 20.34 -26.19 -4.88
C MET A 16 19.85 -27.63 -5.01
N GLN A 17 19.48 -28.25 -3.88
CA GLN A 17 18.55 -29.36 -3.92
C GLN A 17 17.25 -28.82 -4.50
N VAL A 18 17.07 -29.03 -5.80
CA VAL A 18 15.78 -28.91 -6.46
C VAL A 18 14.89 -29.95 -5.78
N ALA A 19 14.10 -29.52 -4.80
CA ALA A 19 12.97 -30.30 -4.33
C ALA A 19 12.08 -30.52 -5.55
N GLN A 20 12.06 -31.73 -6.08
CA GLN A 20 11.08 -32.15 -7.06
C GLN A 20 9.72 -32.01 -6.39
N GLY A 21 9.02 -30.92 -6.70
CA GLY A 21 7.62 -30.75 -6.32
C GLY A 21 6.86 -31.95 -6.85
N ARG A 22 6.33 -32.78 -5.93
CA ARG A 22 5.32 -33.79 -6.27
C ARG A 22 4.23 -33.06 -7.07
N GLY A 23 4.05 -33.48 -8.32
CA GLY A 23 2.92 -33.03 -9.12
C GLY A 23 1.62 -33.30 -8.36
N PRO A 24 0.57 -32.48 -8.56
CA PRO A 24 -0.71 -32.69 -7.92
C PRO A 24 -1.26 -34.06 -8.38
N THR A 25 -1.11 -35.06 -7.53
CA THR A 25 -1.85 -36.32 -7.62
C THR A 25 -3.33 -36.02 -7.48
N ASP A 26 -4.13 -36.64 -8.35
CA ASP A 26 -5.58 -36.51 -8.45
C ASP A 26 -6.26 -36.27 -7.10
N ALA A 27 -6.99 -35.16 -7.05
CA ALA A 27 -7.61 -34.63 -5.85
C ALA A 27 -8.57 -35.66 -5.24
N ASP A 28 -8.28 -36.02 -3.99
CA ASP A 28 -9.17 -36.76 -3.11
C ASP A 28 -10.49 -35.96 -2.93
N PRO A 29 -11.64 -36.46 -3.41
CA PRO A 29 -12.93 -35.78 -3.27
C PRO A 29 -13.40 -35.70 -1.80
N ALA A 30 -12.68 -36.32 -0.86
CA ALA A 30 -12.95 -36.26 0.58
C ALA A 30 -12.31 -35.06 1.30
N ARG A 31 -11.60 -34.15 0.61
CA ARG A 31 -11.33 -32.78 1.12
C ARG A 31 -12.61 -31.94 1.02
N ALA A 32 -13.63 -32.41 1.74
CA ALA A 32 -14.92 -31.80 1.87
C ALA A 32 -14.79 -30.40 2.47
N ARG A 33 -15.04 -29.39 1.61
CA ARG A 33 -15.69 -28.11 1.93
C ARG A 33 -15.35 -27.52 3.31
N ASN A 34 -14.06 -27.27 3.58
CA ASN A 34 -13.79 -26.05 4.33
C ASN A 34 -14.27 -24.94 3.42
N ALA A 35 -15.47 -24.40 3.70
CA ALA A 35 -15.99 -23.26 2.97
C ALA A 35 -14.86 -22.24 2.89
N ASP A 36 -14.40 -21.94 1.68
CA ASP A 36 -13.30 -21.01 1.52
C ASP A 36 -13.70 -19.70 2.19
N ALA A 37 -12.78 -19.15 3.00
CA ALA A 37 -13.03 -17.92 3.75
C ALA A 37 -13.29 -16.74 2.80
N LEU A 38 -12.90 -16.87 1.55
CA LEU A 38 -13.01 -15.87 0.51
C LEU A 38 -13.70 -16.45 -0.72
N ALA A 39 -14.82 -15.86 -1.11
CA ALA A 39 -15.57 -16.24 -2.31
C ALA A 39 -15.31 -15.24 -3.45
N ILE A 40 -15.17 -15.75 -4.68
CA ILE A 40 -15.06 -14.93 -5.90
C ILE A 40 -16.29 -15.18 -6.76
N ALA A 41 -17.06 -14.13 -7.06
CA ALA A 41 -18.24 -14.19 -7.92
C ALA A 41 -18.02 -13.33 -9.17
N ILE A 42 -18.06 -13.95 -10.35
CA ILE A 42 -17.94 -13.23 -11.63
C ILE A 42 -19.27 -12.50 -11.90
N THR A 43 -19.20 -11.18 -12.06
CA THR A 43 -20.37 -10.32 -12.28
C THR A 43 -20.51 -9.88 -13.73
N LYS A 44 -19.39 -9.77 -14.45
CA LYS A 44 -19.36 -9.43 -15.89
C LYS A 44 -18.22 -10.18 -16.58
N LEU A 45 -18.46 -10.70 -17.77
CA LEU A 45 -17.42 -11.21 -18.66
C LEU A 45 -17.81 -10.92 -20.12
N GLU A 46 -16.99 -10.13 -20.80
CA GLU A 46 -17.16 -9.82 -22.22
C GLU A 46 -15.83 -9.99 -22.95
N VAL A 47 -15.88 -10.64 -24.11
CA VAL A 47 -14.73 -10.83 -24.99
C VAL A 47 -15.17 -10.44 -26.38
N ASN A 48 -14.59 -9.37 -26.91
CA ASN A 48 -14.84 -8.91 -28.27
C ASN A 48 -13.52 -8.95 -29.08
N ASP A 49 -13.55 -8.40 -30.29
CA ASP A 49 -12.41 -8.47 -31.21
C ASP A 49 -11.20 -7.63 -30.76
N THR A 50 -11.39 -6.65 -29.87
CA THR A 50 -10.35 -5.72 -29.46
C THR A 50 -10.06 -5.73 -27.96
N ARG A 51 -11.03 -6.15 -27.12
CA ARG A 51 -10.92 -6.13 -25.66
C ARG A 51 -11.48 -7.37 -24.98
N PHE A 52 -10.87 -7.66 -23.85
CA PHE A 52 -11.35 -8.57 -22.82
C PHE A 52 -11.75 -7.73 -21.60
N GLU A 53 -12.97 -7.90 -21.11
CA GLU A 53 -13.49 -7.27 -19.91
C GLU A 53 -14.00 -8.30 -18.91
N LEU A 54 -13.58 -8.14 -17.65
CA LEU A 54 -13.94 -9.00 -16.56
C LEU A 54 -14.25 -8.16 -15.33
N SER A 55 -15.43 -8.34 -14.73
CA SER A 55 -15.73 -7.81 -13.40
C SER A 55 -16.11 -8.93 -12.45
N TYR A 56 -15.69 -8.80 -11.19
CA TYR A 56 -15.98 -9.78 -10.16
C TYR A 56 -16.06 -9.14 -8.77
N GLU A 57 -16.76 -9.84 -7.88
CA GLU A 57 -16.85 -9.55 -6.46
C GLU A 57 -15.96 -10.52 -5.68
N VAL A 58 -15.25 -10.00 -4.70
CA VAL A 58 -14.52 -10.78 -3.71
C VAL A 58 -15.15 -10.52 -2.35
N LYS A 59 -15.68 -11.56 -1.71
CA LYS A 59 -16.41 -11.47 -0.45
C LYS A 59 -15.75 -12.32 0.62
N ASN A 60 -15.52 -11.73 1.79
CA ASN A 60 -15.14 -12.49 2.97
C ASN A 60 -16.38 -13.21 3.52
N THR A 61 -16.38 -14.54 3.44
CA THR A 61 -17.45 -15.43 3.92
C THR A 61 -17.08 -16.14 5.22
N SER A 62 -15.90 -15.87 5.79
CA SER A 62 -15.49 -16.41 7.09
C SER A 62 -16.04 -15.61 8.28
N GLU A 63 -15.86 -16.16 9.48
CA GLU A 63 -16.24 -15.53 10.75
C GLU A 63 -15.19 -14.57 11.29
N HIS A 64 -14.05 -14.44 10.60
CA HIS A 64 -12.92 -13.62 10.99
C HIS A 64 -12.49 -12.72 9.82
N GLU A 65 -11.63 -11.74 10.12
CA GLU A 65 -11.02 -10.92 9.07
C GLU A 65 -10.03 -11.75 8.24
N VAL A 66 -9.87 -11.35 6.98
CA VAL A 66 -8.90 -11.95 6.06
C VAL A 66 -8.05 -10.87 5.42
N TRP A 67 -6.83 -11.21 5.03
CA TRP A 67 -5.92 -10.32 4.32
C TRP A 67 -5.77 -10.78 2.89
N VAL A 68 -6.32 -10.02 1.96
CA VAL A 68 -6.43 -10.43 0.56
C VAL A 68 -5.32 -9.78 -0.26
N CYS A 69 -4.64 -10.58 -1.08
CA CYS A 69 -3.65 -10.09 -2.02
C CYS A 69 -4.31 -9.12 -3.00
N ASP A 70 -3.81 -7.90 -2.98
CA ASP A 70 -4.37 -6.75 -3.66
C ASP A 70 -3.59 -6.44 -4.94
N ASP A 71 -2.27 -6.62 -4.86
CA ASP A 71 -1.26 -6.40 -5.88
C ASP A 71 -0.12 -7.42 -5.65
N VAL A 72 0.49 -7.98 -6.70
CA VAL A 72 1.63 -8.93 -6.62
C VAL A 72 2.98 -8.36 -7.05
N ALA A 73 3.00 -7.14 -7.57
CA ALA A 73 4.23 -6.41 -7.85
C ALA A 73 4.05 -4.94 -7.46
N PHE A 74 3.76 -4.70 -6.18
CA PHE A 74 3.71 -3.37 -5.60
C PHE A 74 4.97 -2.58 -5.97
N GLU A 75 4.79 -1.36 -6.50
CA GLU A 75 5.83 -0.50 -7.13
C GLU A 75 6.13 -0.80 -8.62
N HIS A 76 5.39 -1.73 -9.24
CA HIS A 76 5.43 -2.02 -10.67
C HIS A 76 4.02 -1.93 -11.27
N PRO A 77 3.89 -1.65 -12.59
CA PRO A 77 2.59 -1.51 -13.25
C PRO A 77 1.92 -2.88 -13.52
N CYS A 78 2.25 -3.92 -12.75
CA CYS A 78 1.75 -5.27 -12.93
C CYS A 78 1.15 -5.76 -11.62
N ASP A 79 -0.16 -5.64 -11.51
CA ASP A 79 -0.92 -5.96 -10.31
C ASP A 79 -1.42 -7.42 -10.30
N ALA A 80 -1.36 -8.12 -11.44
CA ALA A 80 -1.66 -9.54 -11.58
C ALA A 80 -0.77 -10.24 -12.61
N GLU A 81 -0.53 -11.52 -12.38
CA GLU A 81 0.15 -12.43 -13.31
C GLU A 81 -0.87 -13.03 -14.30
N ILE A 82 -0.52 -13.11 -15.58
CA ILE A 82 -1.33 -13.80 -16.61
C ILE A 82 -0.55 -15.03 -17.07
N CYS A 83 -1.02 -16.22 -16.68
CA CYS A 83 -0.39 -17.50 -16.99
C CYS A 83 -1.25 -18.34 -17.92
N PHE A 84 -0.61 -19.10 -18.81
CA PHE A 84 -1.27 -20.13 -19.61
C PHE A 84 -0.85 -21.52 -19.14
N THR A 85 -1.78 -22.48 -19.16
CA THR A 85 -1.43 -23.90 -19.00
C THR A 85 -0.64 -24.41 -20.21
N GLY A 86 0.08 -25.52 -20.03
CA GLY A 86 0.94 -26.09 -21.07
C GLY A 86 0.18 -26.66 -22.27
N ASP A 87 -1.11 -26.97 -22.10
CA ASP A 87 -2.04 -27.38 -23.16
C ASP A 87 -2.77 -26.20 -23.81
N HIS A 88 -2.55 -24.97 -23.31
CA HIS A 88 -3.19 -23.74 -23.78
C HIS A 88 -4.72 -23.74 -23.70
N GLU A 89 -5.31 -24.53 -22.80
CA GLU A 89 -6.75 -24.53 -22.60
C GLU A 89 -7.22 -23.53 -21.54
N LEU A 90 -6.34 -23.17 -20.61
CA LEU A 90 -6.66 -22.33 -19.46
C LEU A 90 -5.70 -21.13 -19.40
N VAL A 91 -6.27 -19.94 -19.37
CA VAL A 91 -5.60 -18.73 -18.89
C VAL A 91 -5.93 -18.50 -17.42
N THR A 92 -4.95 -18.11 -16.62
CA THR A 92 -5.11 -17.79 -15.20
C THR A 92 -4.66 -16.37 -14.95
N ILE A 93 -5.56 -15.56 -14.39
CA ILE A 93 -5.24 -14.25 -13.80
C ILE A 93 -4.97 -14.50 -12.33
N ARG A 94 -3.74 -14.26 -11.88
CA ARG A 94 -3.29 -14.65 -10.55
C ARG A 94 -2.76 -13.48 -9.75
N ARG A 95 -3.23 -13.34 -8.51
CA ARG A 95 -2.69 -12.45 -7.48
C ARG A 95 -2.43 -13.21 -6.19
N ARG A 96 -1.23 -13.77 -6.02
CA ARG A 96 -0.75 -14.41 -4.78
C ARG A 96 0.77 -14.47 -4.80
N LEU A 97 1.40 -14.56 -3.63
CA LEU A 97 2.86 -14.66 -3.51
C LEU A 97 3.34 -16.10 -3.27
N ASP A 98 2.50 -17.01 -2.81
CA ASP A 98 2.84 -18.42 -2.60
C ASP A 98 2.73 -19.18 -3.93
N VAL A 99 3.64 -18.82 -4.84
CA VAL A 99 3.84 -19.43 -6.15
C VAL A 99 5.29 -19.89 -6.24
N PRO A 100 5.57 -21.15 -6.61
CA PRO A 100 6.94 -21.56 -6.86
C PRO A 100 7.58 -20.71 -7.96
N ALA A 101 8.74 -20.14 -7.69
CA ALA A 101 9.47 -19.34 -8.66
C ALA A 101 10.78 -19.99 -9.07
N ARG A 102 11.12 -19.86 -10.35
CA ARG A 102 12.40 -20.33 -10.92
C ARG A 102 13.24 -19.16 -11.43
N VAL A 103 12.99 -17.97 -10.90
CA VAL A 103 13.56 -16.71 -11.35
C VAL A 103 14.46 -16.13 -10.28
N ILE A 104 15.55 -15.54 -10.73
CA ILE A 104 16.33 -14.62 -9.92
C ILE A 104 15.94 -13.23 -10.40
N TRP A 105 15.25 -12.48 -9.55
CA TRP A 105 14.89 -11.10 -9.85
C TRP A 105 16.02 -10.16 -9.46
N SER A 106 16.18 -9.07 -10.20
CA SER A 106 17.00 -7.94 -9.74
C SER A 106 16.35 -7.24 -8.54
N GLN A 107 15.01 -7.25 -8.48
CA GLN A 107 14.19 -6.77 -7.38
C GLN A 107 13.10 -7.79 -7.09
N THR A 108 13.10 -8.36 -5.88
CA THR A 108 12.13 -9.37 -5.48
C THR A 108 10.70 -8.80 -5.51
N PRO A 109 9.72 -9.52 -6.12
CA PRO A 109 8.34 -9.08 -6.14
C PRO A 109 7.79 -8.81 -4.74
N ARG A 110 6.87 -7.85 -4.65
CA ARG A 110 6.22 -7.44 -3.41
C ARG A 110 4.72 -7.51 -3.61
N GLY A 111 4.03 -8.21 -2.71
CA GLY A 111 2.58 -8.24 -2.70
C GLY A 111 2.04 -7.27 -1.68
N LYS A 112 1.07 -6.43 -2.06
CA LYS A 112 0.28 -5.64 -1.12
C LYS A 112 -0.94 -6.47 -0.73
N TYR A 113 -1.19 -6.63 0.55
CA TYR A 113 -2.38 -7.27 1.09
C TYR A 113 -3.21 -6.23 1.82
N VAL A 114 -4.52 -6.31 1.63
CA VAL A 114 -5.48 -5.43 2.27
C VAL A 114 -6.41 -6.24 3.15
N ARG A 115 -6.76 -5.69 4.31
CA ARG A 115 -7.70 -6.30 5.23
C ARG A 115 -9.11 -6.23 4.65
N LEU A 116 -9.85 -7.33 4.75
CA LEU A 116 -11.25 -7.44 4.37
C LEU A 116 -12.02 -7.97 5.58
N GLY A 117 -12.89 -7.13 6.14
CA GLY A 117 -13.67 -7.45 7.33
C GLY A 117 -14.68 -8.57 7.11
N VAL A 118 -15.25 -9.09 8.19
CA VAL A 118 -16.28 -10.14 8.14
C VAL A 118 -17.48 -9.69 7.31
N GLY A 119 -17.84 -10.48 6.29
CA GLY A 119 -18.96 -10.17 5.39
C GLY A 119 -18.69 -9.06 4.37
N GLU A 120 -17.54 -8.38 4.45
CA GLU A 120 -17.19 -7.29 3.56
C GLU A 120 -17.01 -7.82 2.12
N THR A 121 -17.43 -7.00 1.15
CA THR A 121 -17.35 -7.31 -0.28
C THR A 121 -16.60 -6.18 -0.99
N ARG A 122 -15.66 -6.55 -1.84
CA ARG A 122 -14.98 -5.63 -2.77
C ARG A 122 -15.33 -5.99 -4.21
N ARG A 123 -15.43 -4.99 -5.07
CA ARG A 123 -15.67 -5.15 -6.50
C ARG A 123 -14.45 -4.73 -7.28
N GLU A 124 -14.15 -5.51 -8.31
CA GLU A 124 -12.96 -5.36 -9.13
C GLU A 124 -13.32 -5.53 -10.59
N SER A 125 -12.63 -4.77 -11.43
CA SER A 125 -12.79 -4.86 -12.88
C SER A 125 -11.43 -4.87 -13.56
N TRP A 126 -11.34 -5.64 -14.63
CA TRP A 126 -10.16 -5.77 -15.46
C TRP A 126 -10.56 -5.58 -16.91
N SER A 127 -9.85 -4.70 -17.60
CA SER A 127 -10.06 -4.45 -19.02
C SER A 127 -8.70 -4.37 -19.70
N VAL A 128 -8.51 -5.20 -20.71
CA VAL A 128 -7.24 -5.34 -21.42
C VAL A 128 -7.49 -5.61 -22.90
N GLU A 129 -6.58 -5.17 -23.75
CA GLU A 129 -6.62 -5.45 -25.18
C GLU A 129 -6.42 -6.93 -25.48
N VAL A 130 -7.05 -7.41 -26.56
CA VAL A 130 -6.78 -8.74 -27.11
C VAL A 130 -5.98 -8.68 -28.41
N PRO A 131 -5.16 -9.71 -28.72
CA PRO A 131 -5.00 -10.98 -27.99
C PRO A 131 -4.30 -10.83 -26.63
N LEU A 132 -4.75 -11.61 -25.62
CA LEU A 132 -4.13 -11.58 -24.30
C LEU A 132 -2.67 -12.06 -24.37
N GLN A 133 -1.77 -11.27 -23.79
CA GLN A 133 -0.36 -11.61 -23.66
C GLN A 133 -0.06 -12.16 -22.27
N GLY A 134 0.68 -13.27 -22.21
CA GLY A 134 1.12 -13.85 -20.95
C GLY A 134 2.13 -12.94 -20.25
N HIS A 135 1.90 -12.68 -18.97
CA HIS A 135 2.82 -11.94 -18.11
C HIS A 135 3.10 -12.77 -16.87
N SER A 136 4.16 -13.58 -16.91
CA SER A 136 4.56 -14.39 -15.75
C SER A 136 5.66 -13.68 -14.94
N ILE A 137 5.39 -13.48 -13.66
CA ILE A 137 6.34 -12.91 -12.69
C ILE A 137 7.22 -14.03 -12.12
N PHE A 138 6.64 -15.21 -11.87
CA PHE A 138 7.28 -16.31 -11.15
C PHE A 138 7.85 -17.40 -12.09
N GLU A 139 7.39 -17.48 -13.34
CA GLU A 139 7.79 -18.48 -14.35
C GLU A 139 7.96 -17.88 -15.78
N PRO A 140 8.79 -16.84 -16.00
CA PRO A 140 8.95 -16.13 -17.26
C PRO A 140 9.41 -17.01 -18.43
N GLY A 141 10.05 -18.16 -18.16
CA GLY A 141 10.57 -19.07 -19.19
C GLY A 141 9.54 -20.05 -19.80
N ARG A 142 8.30 -20.11 -19.29
CA ARG A 142 7.29 -20.99 -19.91
C ARG A 142 6.66 -20.42 -21.18
N SER A 143 6.80 -19.11 -21.41
CA SER A 143 6.22 -18.42 -22.56
C SER A 143 6.78 -18.94 -23.90
N ASP A 144 7.96 -19.55 -23.91
CA ASP A 144 8.60 -19.97 -25.15
C ASP A 144 7.88 -21.09 -25.89
N ARG A 145 7.06 -21.87 -25.18
CA ARG A 145 6.32 -22.99 -25.74
C ARG A 145 4.93 -22.60 -26.26
N VAL A 146 4.55 -21.34 -26.09
CA VAL A 146 3.23 -20.85 -26.45
C VAL A 146 3.17 -20.55 -27.96
N PRO A 147 2.16 -21.03 -28.70
CA PRO A 147 1.95 -20.65 -30.09
C PRO A 147 1.84 -19.13 -30.25
N ASN A 148 2.23 -18.61 -31.42
CA ASN A 148 2.14 -17.17 -31.68
C ASN A 148 0.73 -16.62 -31.47
N ARG A 149 -0.31 -17.35 -31.90
CA ARG A 149 -1.72 -17.02 -31.67
C ARG A 149 -2.52 -18.29 -31.42
N PHE A 150 -3.41 -18.24 -30.45
CA PHE A 150 -4.26 -19.36 -30.06
C PHE A 150 -5.52 -18.85 -29.34
N TYR A 151 -6.45 -19.74 -29.04
CA TYR A 151 -7.62 -19.45 -28.24
C TYR A 151 -7.62 -20.32 -27.00
N VAL A 152 -7.95 -19.75 -25.85
CA VAL A 152 -8.20 -20.48 -24.60
C VAL A 152 -9.69 -20.63 -24.37
N SER A 153 -10.11 -21.79 -23.87
CA SER A 153 -11.52 -22.12 -23.61
C SER A 153 -11.94 -21.94 -22.15
N ARG A 154 -10.96 -21.74 -21.27
CA ARG A 154 -11.17 -21.59 -19.83
C ARG A 154 -10.40 -20.39 -19.29
N LEU A 155 -11.00 -19.75 -18.28
CA LEU A 155 -10.40 -18.66 -17.53
C LEU A 155 -10.45 -18.99 -16.04
N ALA A 156 -9.33 -18.85 -15.33
CA ALA A 156 -9.29 -18.87 -13.88
C ALA A 156 -8.93 -17.50 -13.31
N VAL A 157 -9.59 -17.12 -12.22
CA VAL A 157 -9.17 -16.00 -11.36
C VAL A 157 -8.69 -16.60 -10.05
N GLU A 158 -7.44 -16.33 -9.69
CA GLU A 158 -6.80 -16.81 -8.46
C GLU A 158 -6.38 -15.63 -7.59
N ILE A 159 -6.84 -15.60 -6.33
CA ILE A 159 -6.49 -14.57 -5.35
C ILE A 159 -5.99 -15.25 -4.08
N GLY A 160 -4.78 -14.89 -3.67
CA GLY A 160 -4.15 -15.31 -2.44
C GLY A 160 -4.71 -14.54 -1.26
N TYR A 161 -4.87 -15.22 -0.12
CA TYR A 161 -5.30 -14.56 1.10
C TYR A 161 -4.74 -15.26 2.33
N TYR A 162 -4.58 -14.51 3.42
CA TYR A 162 -4.27 -15.05 4.74
C TYR A 162 -5.48 -14.92 5.63
N ASP A 163 -5.65 -15.92 6.49
CA ASP A 163 -6.74 -16.00 7.43
C ASP A 163 -6.31 -15.46 8.81
N GLY A 164 -7.11 -14.59 9.41
CA GLY A 164 -6.79 -13.97 10.71
C GLY A 164 -5.85 -12.75 10.62
N ASN A 165 -5.03 -12.52 11.65
CA ASN A 165 -4.21 -11.32 11.77
C ASN A 165 -2.81 -11.53 11.15
N LEU A 166 -2.67 -11.21 9.86
CA LEU A 166 -1.42 -11.37 9.10
C LEU A 166 -0.22 -10.60 9.69
N PRO A 167 -0.35 -9.31 10.12
CA PRO A 167 0.74 -8.63 10.81
C PRO A 167 1.22 -9.36 12.07
N ALA A 168 0.31 -9.83 12.91
CA ALA A 168 0.65 -10.56 14.14
C ALA A 168 1.34 -11.91 13.82
N MET A 169 0.90 -12.61 12.77
CA MET A 169 1.53 -13.84 12.31
C MET A 169 3.00 -13.59 11.91
N ILE A 170 3.27 -12.56 11.09
CA ILE A 170 4.64 -12.23 10.67
C ILE A 170 5.50 -11.81 11.87
N LEU A 171 4.95 -11.00 12.79
CA LEU A 171 5.63 -10.62 14.02
C LEU A 171 6.01 -11.82 14.89
N GLY A 172 5.09 -12.79 15.05
CA GLY A 172 5.37 -14.03 15.77
C GLY A 172 6.54 -14.80 15.15
N MET A 173 6.56 -14.93 13.82
CA MET A 173 7.67 -15.58 13.11
C MET A 173 9.01 -14.84 13.29
N ILE A 174 9.00 -13.51 13.28
CA ILE A 174 10.19 -12.70 13.53
C ILE A 174 10.70 -12.94 14.95
N GLU A 175 9.83 -12.89 15.95
CA GLU A 175 10.19 -13.10 17.35
C GLU A 175 10.76 -14.51 17.61
N GLU A 176 10.15 -15.54 17.03
CA GLU A 176 10.65 -16.92 17.09
C GLU A 176 12.03 -17.04 16.46
N ALA A 177 12.24 -16.44 15.28
CA ALA A 177 13.52 -16.45 14.59
C ALA A 177 14.61 -15.69 15.36
N GLN A 178 14.27 -14.58 16.02
CA GLN A 178 15.19 -13.83 16.89
C GLN A 178 15.58 -14.65 18.13
N LYS A 179 14.62 -15.34 18.75
CA LYS A 179 14.90 -16.24 19.89
C LYS A 179 15.82 -17.39 19.48
N ALA A 180 15.59 -17.99 18.31
CA ALA A 180 16.35 -19.14 17.80
C ALA A 180 17.77 -18.79 17.34
N SER A 181 17.99 -17.60 16.76
CA SER A 181 19.29 -17.21 16.20
C SER A 181 20.37 -16.91 17.25
N GLY A 182 19.97 -16.67 18.51
CA GLY A 182 20.90 -16.30 19.57
C GLY A 182 21.81 -15.12 19.18
N ARG A 183 23.01 -15.02 19.76
CA ARG A 183 24.04 -14.04 19.34
C ARG A 183 24.93 -14.54 18.20
N SER A 184 24.64 -15.73 17.65
CA SER A 184 25.52 -16.32 16.64
C SER A 184 25.37 -15.59 15.31
N ARG A 185 26.48 -15.09 14.77
CA ARG A 185 26.52 -14.50 13.42
C ARG A 185 26.45 -15.54 12.30
N ALA A 186 26.44 -16.83 12.62
CA ALA A 186 26.41 -17.90 11.63
C ALA A 186 24.99 -18.10 11.07
N GLY A 187 24.68 -17.35 10.00
CA GLY A 187 23.47 -17.52 9.18
C GLY A 187 22.23 -16.86 9.78
N MET A 188 21.88 -15.67 9.31
CA MET A 188 20.62 -15.01 9.68
C MET A 188 19.43 -15.87 9.20
N PRO A 189 18.45 -16.21 10.05
CA PRO A 189 17.25 -16.93 9.64
C PRO A 189 16.57 -16.25 8.46
N ALA A 190 16.01 -17.04 7.54
CA ALA A 190 15.41 -16.52 6.32
C ALA A 190 14.29 -15.50 6.58
N VAL A 191 13.48 -15.70 7.63
CA VAL A 191 12.46 -14.73 8.06
C VAL A 191 13.06 -13.36 8.36
N LEU A 192 14.17 -13.32 9.10
CA LEU A 192 14.86 -12.06 9.41
C LEU A 192 15.55 -11.46 8.18
N GLN A 193 16.01 -12.29 7.22
CA GLN A 193 16.51 -11.80 5.94
C GLN A 193 15.42 -11.09 5.12
N THR A 194 14.20 -11.60 5.17
CA THR A 194 13.06 -11.07 4.42
C THR A 194 12.44 -9.85 5.10
N PHE A 195 12.07 -9.96 6.38
CA PHE A 195 11.28 -8.94 7.08
C PHE A 195 12.11 -8.05 8.01
N GLY A 196 13.38 -8.39 8.23
CA GLY A 196 14.20 -7.75 9.26
C GLY A 196 13.80 -8.18 10.67
N ASP A 197 14.19 -7.37 11.66
CA ASP A 197 13.71 -7.47 13.03
C ASP A 197 12.32 -6.82 13.20
N THR A 198 11.73 -6.94 14.40
CA THR A 198 10.45 -6.33 14.76
C THR A 198 10.40 -4.85 14.43
N LEU A 199 11.50 -4.13 14.69
CA LEU A 199 11.63 -2.70 14.43
C LEU A 199 11.62 -2.42 12.93
N SER A 200 12.44 -3.13 12.14
CA SER A 200 12.47 -3.07 10.68
C SER A 200 11.10 -3.28 10.07
N PHE A 201 10.39 -4.28 10.55
CA PHE A 201 9.08 -4.65 10.04
C PHE A 201 8.04 -3.56 10.33
N ASP A 202 8.03 -2.97 11.54
CA ASP A 202 7.11 -1.87 11.84
C ASP A 202 7.43 -0.62 11.01
N TYR A 203 8.71 -0.22 10.91
CA TYR A 203 9.14 0.88 10.04
C TYR A 203 8.75 0.64 8.58
N SER A 204 8.78 -0.61 8.12
CA SER A 204 8.42 -0.94 6.74
C SER A 204 6.97 -0.58 6.39
N ARG A 205 6.11 -0.47 7.41
CA ARG A 205 4.67 -0.22 7.28
C ARG A 205 4.26 1.25 7.46
N GLU A 206 5.15 2.13 7.89
CA GLU A 206 4.86 3.58 8.06
C GLU A 206 4.54 4.30 6.74
N ARG A 207 4.79 3.67 5.59
CA ARG A 207 4.43 4.22 4.27
C ARG A 207 3.03 3.85 3.81
N LEU A 208 2.43 2.89 4.49
CA LEU A 208 1.09 2.45 4.15
C LEU A 208 0.14 3.54 4.60
N ARG A 209 -0.88 3.79 3.79
CA ARG A 209 -1.79 4.88 4.09
C ARG A 209 -2.56 4.55 5.38
N ASN A 210 -2.74 3.25 5.68
CA ASN A 210 -3.04 2.76 7.03
C ASN A 210 -2.45 1.37 7.26
N LYS A 211 -1.46 1.27 8.15
CA LYS A 211 -0.80 -0.01 8.45
C LYS A 211 -1.69 -1.06 9.09
N GLU A 212 -2.84 -0.72 9.68
CA GLU A 212 -3.78 -1.71 10.21
C GLU A 212 -4.67 -2.34 9.14
N GLU A 213 -4.75 -1.71 7.97
CA GLU A 213 -5.63 -2.10 6.88
C GLU A 213 -4.83 -2.63 5.69
N GLU A 214 -3.53 -2.35 5.67
CA GLU A 214 -2.63 -2.68 4.58
C GLU A 214 -1.33 -3.29 5.12
N ILE A 215 -0.75 -4.20 4.35
CA ILE A 215 0.59 -4.72 4.58
C ILE A 215 1.26 -5.04 3.25
N VAL A 216 2.55 -4.76 3.13
CA VAL A 216 3.35 -5.16 1.96
C VAL A 216 4.29 -6.28 2.37
N ILE A 217 4.26 -7.37 1.63
CA ILE A 217 5.03 -8.59 1.87
C ILE A 217 5.97 -8.80 0.70
N VAL A 218 7.25 -8.99 0.98
CA VAL A 218 8.22 -9.40 -0.04
C VAL A 218 8.03 -10.88 -0.35
N TYR A 219 8.14 -11.28 -1.62
CA TYR A 219 8.11 -12.69 -2.00
C TYR A 219 9.17 -13.49 -1.23
N THR A 220 8.73 -14.55 -0.55
CA THR A 220 9.55 -15.27 0.45
C THR A 220 10.12 -16.58 -0.06
N HIS A 221 10.00 -16.88 -1.37
CA HIS A 221 10.25 -18.22 -1.91
C HIS A 221 9.45 -19.28 -1.15
N GLN A 222 8.18 -18.99 -0.89
CA GLN A 222 7.21 -19.86 -0.19
C GLN A 222 7.59 -20.20 1.26
N LYS A 223 8.45 -19.40 1.90
CA LYS A 223 8.81 -19.58 3.32
C LYS A 223 7.76 -19.01 4.28
N LEU A 224 7.02 -17.98 3.85
CA LEU A 224 5.84 -17.53 4.56
C LEU A 224 4.69 -18.49 4.21
N THR A 225 4.38 -19.39 5.14
CA THR A 225 3.30 -20.37 4.99
C THR A 225 1.96 -19.78 5.40
N GLY A 226 0.87 -20.42 4.97
CA GLY A 226 -0.48 -20.06 5.40
C GLY A 226 -1.29 -19.26 4.38
N GLU A 227 -0.69 -18.86 3.26
CA GLU A 227 -1.47 -18.26 2.17
C GLU A 227 -2.42 -19.29 1.55
N ARG A 228 -3.71 -19.03 1.66
CA ARG A 228 -4.77 -19.78 1.00
C ARG A 228 -5.06 -19.19 -0.37
N MET A 229 -5.80 -19.90 -1.20
CA MET A 229 -6.15 -19.48 -2.56
C MET A 229 -7.66 -19.51 -2.71
N ALA A 230 -8.27 -18.37 -3.04
CA ALA A 230 -9.59 -18.35 -3.61
C ALA A 230 -9.46 -18.49 -5.13
N ARG A 231 -10.25 -19.37 -5.72
CA ARG A 231 -10.22 -19.64 -7.16
C ARG A 231 -11.61 -19.83 -7.72
N THR A 232 -11.87 -19.19 -8.84
CA THR A 232 -13.06 -19.46 -9.68
C THR A 232 -12.61 -19.77 -11.11
N VAL A 233 -13.33 -20.65 -11.80
CA VAL A 233 -13.02 -21.10 -13.15
C VAL A 233 -14.26 -20.97 -14.03
N LEU A 234 -14.11 -20.29 -15.15
CA LEU A 234 -15.10 -20.15 -16.21
C LEU A 234 -14.71 -21.03 -17.39
N ASN A 235 -15.71 -21.66 -18.01
CA ASN A 235 -15.53 -22.59 -19.12
C ASN A 235 -16.32 -22.11 -20.35
N GLY A 236 -16.08 -22.73 -21.50
CA GLY A 236 -16.83 -22.46 -22.74
C GLY A 236 -16.51 -21.09 -23.36
N LEU A 237 -15.33 -20.54 -23.05
CA LEU A 237 -14.88 -19.26 -23.56
C LEU A 237 -14.16 -19.43 -24.90
N ARG A 238 -13.88 -18.31 -25.56
CA ARG A 238 -13.01 -18.26 -26.73
C ARG A 238 -12.16 -17.01 -26.65
N ILE A 239 -11.18 -17.00 -25.76
CA ILE A 239 -10.36 -15.82 -25.54
C ILE A 239 -9.14 -15.86 -26.48
N PRO A 240 -8.98 -14.91 -27.41
CA PRO A 240 -7.78 -14.81 -28.21
C PRO A 240 -6.56 -14.50 -27.33
N CYS A 241 -5.49 -15.24 -27.52
CA CYS A 241 -4.23 -15.11 -26.78
C CYS A 241 -3.06 -15.12 -27.76
N GLU A 242 -1.96 -14.49 -27.36
CA GLU A 242 -0.73 -14.49 -28.14
C GLU A 242 0.51 -14.65 -27.26
N LYS A 243 1.57 -15.19 -27.87
CA LYS A 243 2.87 -15.24 -27.23
C LYS A 243 3.34 -13.80 -27.00
N ARG A 244 3.66 -13.46 -25.75
CA ARG A 244 4.28 -12.18 -25.43
C ARG A 244 5.59 -12.07 -26.19
N GLN A 245 5.69 -11.06 -27.05
CA GLN A 245 6.95 -10.73 -27.70
C GLN A 245 7.85 -10.04 -26.68
N ASP A 246 9.10 -10.50 -26.60
CA ASP A 246 10.11 -9.78 -25.84
C ASP A 246 10.27 -8.40 -26.48
N LEU A 247 9.80 -7.39 -25.76
CA LEU A 247 9.96 -6.02 -26.20
C LEU A 247 11.46 -5.74 -26.35
N THR A 248 11.85 -5.22 -27.51
CA THR A 248 13.19 -4.70 -27.72
C THR A 248 13.47 -3.62 -26.67
N LYS A 249 14.75 -3.36 -26.40
CA LYS A 249 15.14 -2.28 -25.48
C LYS A 249 14.46 -0.95 -25.86
N GLU A 250 14.44 -0.63 -27.15
CA GLU A 250 13.76 0.56 -27.69
C GLU A 250 12.24 0.55 -27.44
N GLN A 251 11.56 -0.58 -27.61
CA GLN A 251 10.12 -0.67 -27.30
C GLN A 251 9.85 -0.53 -25.80
N ARG A 252 10.74 -1.04 -24.95
CA ARG A 252 10.66 -0.82 -23.49
C ARG A 252 10.84 0.65 -23.17
N GLU A 253 11.84 1.31 -23.76
CA GLU A 253 12.11 2.74 -23.56
C GLU A 253 10.94 3.60 -24.08
N ARG A 254 10.35 3.25 -25.23
CA ARG A 254 9.14 3.93 -25.77
C ARG A 254 7.92 3.81 -24.87
N ARG A 255 7.75 2.70 -24.14
CA ARG A 255 6.67 2.59 -23.15
C ARG A 255 6.82 3.57 -21.99
N TYR A 256 8.03 4.06 -21.76
CA TYR A 256 8.34 5.08 -20.76
C TYR A 256 8.57 6.45 -21.41
N GLU A 257 8.29 6.62 -22.71
CA GLU A 257 8.33 7.95 -23.31
C GLU A 257 7.26 8.83 -22.65
N PRO A 258 7.64 9.97 -22.08
CA PRO A 258 6.69 10.89 -21.46
C PRO A 258 5.72 11.43 -22.52
N GLY A 259 4.45 11.55 -22.18
CA GLY A 259 3.45 12.19 -23.04
C GLY A 259 2.41 11.27 -23.66
N LEU A 260 2.33 10.00 -23.25
CA LEU A 260 1.31 9.08 -23.73
C LEU A 260 -0.04 9.26 -23.02
N GLY A 261 -0.07 9.96 -21.88
CA GLY A 261 -1.32 10.20 -21.16
C GLY A 261 -2.26 11.19 -21.85
N PRO A 262 -3.52 11.29 -21.40
CA PRO A 262 -4.52 12.18 -21.99
C PRO A 262 -4.06 13.65 -22.00
N ASP A 263 -4.14 14.33 -23.16
CA ASP A 263 -3.82 15.75 -23.21
C ASP A 263 -5.01 16.60 -22.77
N VAL A 264 -4.96 17.05 -21.51
CA VAL A 264 -5.96 17.95 -20.92
C VAL A 264 -5.42 19.38 -20.72
N LYS A 265 -4.39 19.80 -21.47
CA LYS A 265 -3.78 21.14 -21.32
C LYS A 265 -4.74 22.30 -21.64
N ALA A 266 -5.71 22.07 -22.52
CA ALA A 266 -6.74 23.05 -22.86
C ALA A 266 -7.80 23.21 -21.75
N CYS A 267 -7.77 22.38 -20.70
CA CYS A 267 -8.74 22.44 -19.61
C CYS A 267 -8.60 23.74 -18.81
N VAL A 268 -9.66 24.56 -18.82
CA VAL A 268 -9.77 25.80 -18.00
C VAL A 268 -10.79 25.67 -16.87
N ARG A 269 -11.57 24.58 -16.88
CA ARG A 269 -12.52 24.22 -15.82
C ARG A 269 -12.55 22.71 -15.68
N LEU A 270 -12.33 22.23 -14.46
CA LEU A 270 -12.39 20.81 -14.10
C LEU A 270 -13.52 20.58 -13.10
N GLU A 271 -14.41 19.64 -13.40
CA GLU A 271 -15.41 19.14 -12.47
C GLU A 271 -14.98 17.77 -11.95
N ILE A 272 -14.95 17.61 -10.63
CA ILE A 272 -14.48 16.40 -9.94
C ILE A 272 -15.66 15.79 -9.18
N ARG A 273 -16.04 14.56 -9.51
CA ARG A 273 -17.09 13.81 -8.81
C ARG A 273 -16.53 12.57 -8.17
N PHE A 274 -16.96 12.27 -6.95
CA PHE A 274 -16.49 11.09 -6.21
C PHE A 274 -17.58 10.04 -6.14
N THR A 275 -17.21 8.78 -6.30
CA THR A 275 -18.12 7.63 -6.12
C THR A 275 -17.51 6.69 -5.06
N PRO A 276 -18.25 6.35 -3.98
CA PRO A 276 -19.60 6.81 -3.67
C PRO A 276 -19.66 8.24 -3.12
N SER A 277 -18.60 8.72 -2.46
CA SER A 277 -18.42 10.12 -2.07
C SER A 277 -16.94 10.45 -1.82
N ALA A 278 -16.63 11.72 -1.57
CA ALA A 278 -15.26 12.14 -1.25
C ALA A 278 -14.78 11.49 0.06
N LEU A 279 -15.68 11.25 1.01
CA LEU A 279 -15.35 10.61 2.29
C LEU A 279 -14.86 9.18 2.09
N GLU A 280 -15.62 8.32 1.41
CA GLU A 280 -15.26 6.90 1.27
C GLU A 280 -14.06 6.69 0.34
N TYR A 281 -13.80 7.61 -0.58
CA TYR A 281 -12.66 7.56 -1.48
C TYR A 281 -11.37 8.07 -0.81
N LEU A 282 -11.40 9.29 -0.25
CA LEU A 282 -10.21 9.97 0.29
C LEU A 282 -9.94 9.65 1.76
N PHE A 283 -10.93 9.17 2.50
CA PHE A 283 -10.77 8.81 3.91
C PHE A 283 -11.51 7.50 4.22
N PRO A 284 -11.11 6.38 3.57
CA PRO A 284 -11.83 5.12 3.67
C PRO A 284 -11.86 4.52 5.08
N TRP A 285 -10.94 4.89 5.98
CA TRP A 285 -10.79 4.19 7.26
C TRP A 285 -11.34 4.93 8.46
N ALA A 286 -11.78 4.17 9.46
CA ALA A 286 -12.38 4.71 10.68
C ALA A 286 -11.44 5.67 11.41
N ILE A 287 -10.14 5.38 11.45
CA ILE A 287 -9.17 6.24 12.12
C ILE A 287 -9.00 7.59 11.43
N GLU A 288 -8.97 7.64 10.09
CA GLU A 288 -8.91 8.90 9.35
C GLU A 288 -10.18 9.73 9.60
N ARG A 289 -11.34 9.07 9.68
CA ARG A 289 -12.63 9.73 9.93
C ARG A 289 -12.78 10.24 11.35
N SER A 290 -12.04 9.67 12.31
CA SER A 290 -12.14 10.03 13.73
C SER A 290 -11.67 11.46 14.03
N VAL A 291 -10.88 12.06 13.14
CA VAL A 291 -10.38 13.45 13.28
C VAL A 291 -11.29 14.50 12.63
N PHE A 292 -12.44 14.09 12.09
CA PHE A 292 -13.43 14.98 11.48
C PHE A 292 -14.61 15.24 12.42
N SER A 293 -15.23 16.41 12.27
CA SER A 293 -16.54 16.70 12.90
C SER A 293 -17.67 16.03 12.12
N GLN A 294 -18.87 15.96 12.70
CA GLN A 294 -20.03 15.41 11.99
C GLN A 294 -20.39 16.25 10.76
N GLU A 295 -20.22 17.56 10.84
CA GLU A 295 -20.44 18.49 9.73
C GLU A 295 -19.44 18.27 8.60
N GLU A 296 -18.15 18.06 8.92
CA GLU A 296 -17.11 17.73 7.94
C GLU A 296 -17.39 16.37 7.28
N LEU A 297 -17.78 15.35 8.05
CA LEU A 297 -18.18 14.03 7.53
C LEU A 297 -19.42 14.14 6.62
N GLN A 298 -20.41 14.93 7.01
CA GLN A 298 -21.60 15.16 6.20
C GLN A 298 -21.27 15.92 4.91
N TYR A 299 -20.43 16.96 4.99
CA TYR A 299 -19.95 17.73 3.84
C TYR A 299 -19.23 16.84 2.81
N LEU A 300 -18.32 15.97 3.27
CA LEU A 300 -17.59 15.05 2.39
C LEU A 300 -18.49 13.98 1.76
N ARG A 301 -19.60 13.63 2.41
CA ARG A 301 -20.61 12.71 1.87
C ARG A 301 -21.59 13.37 0.90
N SER A 302 -22.02 14.59 1.18
CA SER A 302 -23.09 15.27 0.43
C SER A 302 -22.62 15.92 -0.85
N ASN A 303 -21.34 16.29 -0.96
CA ASN A 303 -20.83 16.97 -2.14
C ASN A 303 -20.48 15.98 -3.24
N HIS A 304 -21.36 15.90 -4.23
CA HIS A 304 -21.18 15.04 -5.38
C HIS A 304 -20.19 15.61 -6.41
N SER A 305 -19.94 16.93 -6.41
CA SER A 305 -19.09 17.58 -7.41
C SER A 305 -18.29 18.76 -6.82
N PHE A 306 -17.00 18.86 -7.19
CA PHE A 306 -16.13 19.99 -6.90
C PHE A 306 -15.70 20.66 -8.21
N LEU A 307 -15.76 21.99 -8.25
CA LEU A 307 -15.35 22.77 -9.42
C LEU A 307 -13.98 23.41 -9.16
N VAL A 308 -13.07 23.25 -10.12
CA VAL A 308 -11.72 23.81 -10.09
C VAL A 308 -11.53 24.73 -11.29
N HIS A 309 -11.23 26.00 -10.99
CA HIS A 309 -10.97 27.06 -11.98
C HIS A 309 -9.56 27.65 -11.86
N ASP A 310 -8.80 27.27 -10.83
CA ASP A 310 -7.45 27.80 -10.63
C ASP A 310 -6.52 27.29 -11.73
N ARG A 311 -6.05 28.21 -12.59
CA ARG A 311 -5.20 27.89 -13.75
C ARG A 311 -3.88 27.23 -13.38
N ASN A 312 -3.31 27.53 -12.21
CA ASN A 312 -2.06 26.91 -11.79
C ASN A 312 -2.31 25.46 -11.37
N VAL A 313 -3.38 25.22 -10.62
CA VAL A 313 -3.82 23.86 -10.24
C VAL A 313 -4.13 23.03 -11.47
N LEU A 314 -4.89 23.57 -12.44
CA LEU A 314 -5.23 22.88 -13.68
C LEU A 314 -4.00 22.58 -14.54
N ARG A 315 -3.01 23.49 -14.60
CA ARG A 315 -1.75 23.24 -15.30
C ARG A 315 -0.95 22.11 -14.66
N LEU A 316 -0.88 22.07 -13.32
CA LEU A 316 -0.22 20.99 -12.59
C LEU A 316 -0.93 19.65 -12.83
N PHE A 317 -2.26 19.64 -12.75
CA PHE A 317 -3.07 18.47 -13.08
C PHE A 317 -2.80 17.98 -14.50
N ALA A 318 -2.88 18.86 -15.50
CA ALA A 318 -2.62 18.50 -16.89
C ALA A 318 -1.20 17.97 -17.11
N SER A 319 -0.20 18.55 -16.44
CA SER A 319 1.17 18.06 -16.50
C SER A 319 1.31 16.66 -15.89
N GLN A 320 0.64 16.38 -14.77
CA GLN A 320 0.68 15.06 -14.14
C GLN A 320 0.01 14.00 -15.02
N ILE A 321 -1.19 14.28 -15.54
CA ILE A 321 -1.97 13.37 -16.39
C ILE A 321 -1.25 13.05 -17.71
N LEU A 322 -0.52 14.01 -18.28
CA LEU A 322 0.21 13.78 -19.53
C LEU A 322 1.31 12.69 -19.42
N HIS A 323 1.85 12.46 -18.22
CA HIS A 323 2.98 11.54 -18.00
C HIS A 323 2.55 10.10 -17.63
N GLY A 324 1.30 9.75 -17.88
CA GLY A 324 0.80 8.39 -17.65
C GLY A 324 1.46 7.36 -18.55
N SER A 325 1.74 6.17 -18.02
CA SER A 325 2.19 5.01 -18.80
C SER A 325 1.02 4.07 -19.09
N PRO A 326 0.88 3.51 -20.31
CA PRO A 326 -0.20 2.56 -20.60
C PRO A 326 -0.28 1.42 -19.58
N PHE A 327 -1.51 1.09 -19.16
CA PHE A 327 -1.78 0.17 -18.07
C PHE A 327 -2.86 -0.85 -18.44
N ASN A 328 -2.54 -2.13 -18.24
CA ASN A 328 -3.45 -3.24 -18.53
C ASN A 328 -3.80 -4.03 -17.26
N GLY A 329 -3.78 -3.39 -16.09
CA GLY A 329 -4.08 -4.06 -14.83
C GLY A 329 -5.53 -3.89 -14.37
N ILE A 330 -5.82 -4.53 -13.25
CA ILE A 330 -7.09 -4.58 -12.53
C ILE A 330 -7.29 -3.24 -11.78
N VAL A 331 -8.54 -2.78 -11.73
CA VAL A 331 -8.94 -1.59 -10.98
C VAL A 331 -10.13 -1.92 -10.07
N ARG A 332 -10.19 -1.30 -8.89
CA ARG A 332 -11.35 -1.41 -7.98
C ARG A 332 -12.41 -0.38 -8.37
N ASP A 333 -13.57 -0.83 -8.83
CA ASP A 333 -14.63 0.05 -9.34
C ASP A 333 -15.55 0.61 -8.24
N ASN A 334 -15.43 0.12 -7.01
CA ASN A 334 -16.25 0.56 -5.89
C ASN A 334 -15.88 1.96 -5.38
N LYS A 335 -14.70 2.47 -5.73
CA LYS A 335 -14.18 3.78 -5.34
C LYS A 335 -13.49 4.41 -6.54
N MET A 336 -14.13 5.40 -7.13
CA MET A 336 -13.57 6.11 -8.28
C MET A 336 -13.81 7.62 -8.19
N ILE A 337 -12.93 8.37 -8.85
CA ILE A 337 -13.13 9.79 -9.14
C ILE A 337 -13.46 9.93 -10.61
N HIS A 338 -14.43 10.76 -10.94
CA HIS A 338 -14.73 11.16 -12.29
C HIS A 338 -14.33 12.62 -12.50
N PHE A 339 -13.57 12.88 -13.55
CA PHE A 339 -13.18 14.21 -13.98
C PHE A 339 -13.92 14.54 -15.27
N ALA A 340 -14.55 15.71 -15.34
CA ALA A 340 -15.01 16.29 -16.60
C ALA A 340 -14.20 17.56 -16.88
N CYS A 341 -13.48 17.57 -18.00
CA CYS A 341 -12.63 18.67 -18.41
C CYS A 341 -13.36 19.56 -19.43
N TYR A 342 -13.22 20.88 -19.29
CA TYR A 342 -13.87 21.84 -20.18
C TYR A 342 -12.89 22.91 -20.68
N ASP A 343 -13.04 23.32 -21.94
CA ASP A 343 -12.49 24.56 -22.49
C ASP A 343 -13.60 25.60 -22.54
N SER A 344 -13.55 26.54 -21.62
CA SER A 344 -14.61 27.52 -21.31
C SER A 344 -15.96 26.84 -21.02
N THR A 345 -16.83 26.73 -22.02
CA THR A 345 -18.13 26.06 -21.95
C THR A 345 -18.13 24.65 -22.53
N ASP A 346 -17.20 24.35 -23.42
CA ASP A 346 -17.24 23.14 -24.23
C ASP A 346 -16.57 21.99 -23.48
N HIS A 347 -17.23 20.83 -23.50
CA HIS A 347 -16.68 19.61 -22.92
C HIS A 347 -15.52 19.12 -23.78
N LEU A 348 -14.36 18.88 -23.16
CA LEU A 348 -13.16 18.39 -23.84
C LEU A 348 -13.08 16.86 -23.80
N THR A 349 -13.19 16.30 -22.60
CA THR A 349 -13.07 14.87 -22.34
C THR A 349 -13.48 14.59 -20.90
N SER A 350 -13.73 13.32 -20.59
CA SER A 350 -13.89 12.86 -19.23
C SER A 350 -12.91 11.75 -18.87
N LEU A 351 -12.48 11.73 -17.62
CA LEU A 351 -11.54 10.73 -17.11
C LEU A 351 -12.12 10.07 -15.86
N SER A 352 -11.78 8.81 -15.64
CA SER A 352 -12.08 8.08 -14.42
C SER A 352 -10.78 7.70 -13.72
N MET A 353 -10.65 7.92 -12.42
CA MET A 353 -9.45 7.56 -11.68
C MET A 353 -9.74 6.58 -10.55
N TYR A 354 -8.93 5.54 -10.50
CA TYR A 354 -8.99 4.47 -9.54
C TYR A 354 -7.75 4.53 -8.65
N GLU A 355 -7.98 4.47 -7.33
CA GLU A 355 -6.94 4.31 -6.31
C GLU A 355 -5.83 5.37 -6.28
N ASN A 356 -6.03 6.52 -6.92
CA ASN A 356 -5.04 7.60 -7.16
C ASN A 356 -3.92 7.28 -8.16
N TRP A 357 -3.90 6.10 -8.78
CA TRP A 357 -2.78 5.67 -9.63
C TRP A 357 -3.17 5.30 -11.05
N VAL A 358 -4.43 4.99 -11.31
CA VAL A 358 -4.90 4.56 -12.63
C VAL A 358 -5.92 5.54 -13.16
N VAL A 359 -5.72 6.07 -14.36
CA VAL A 359 -6.67 6.92 -15.08
C VAL A 359 -7.19 6.16 -16.30
N GLU A 360 -8.50 6.15 -16.49
CA GLU A 360 -9.22 5.58 -17.62
C GLU A 360 -9.89 6.70 -18.42
N THR A 361 -9.74 6.71 -19.74
CA THR A 361 -10.40 7.67 -20.65
C THR A 361 -11.82 7.22 -21.06
N GLU A 362 -12.55 8.06 -21.80
CA GLU A 362 -13.86 7.70 -22.37
C GLU A 362 -13.74 6.53 -23.37
N GLU A 363 -12.61 6.43 -24.08
CA GLU A 363 -12.24 5.34 -24.99
C GLU A 363 -11.76 4.09 -24.24
N LYS A 364 -11.85 4.11 -22.89
CA LYS A 364 -11.43 3.03 -22.00
C LYS A 364 -9.93 2.76 -22.05
N GLU A 365 -9.11 3.68 -22.51
CA GLU A 365 -7.66 3.57 -22.42
C GLU A 365 -7.22 3.81 -20.98
N ARG A 366 -6.27 3.03 -20.47
CA ARG A 366 -5.84 3.10 -19.08
C ARG A 366 -4.37 3.48 -18.96
N PHE A 367 -4.09 4.34 -17.98
CA PHE A 367 -2.75 4.87 -17.72
C PHE A 367 -2.41 4.78 -16.23
N TYR A 368 -1.18 4.41 -15.90
CA TYR A 368 -0.66 4.27 -14.54
C TYR A 368 0.39 5.35 -14.23
N TYR A 369 0.40 5.87 -13.00
CA TYR A 369 1.23 7.02 -12.57
C TYR A 369 2.11 6.72 -11.33
N LEU A 370 3.17 5.90 -11.46
CA LEU A 370 4.02 5.46 -10.34
C LEU A 370 4.74 6.59 -9.57
N SER A 371 5.28 7.59 -10.27
CA SER A 371 6.28 8.50 -9.71
C SER A 371 5.70 9.68 -8.93
N ASP A 372 4.47 10.09 -9.25
CA ASP A 372 3.77 11.19 -8.57
C ASP A 372 2.26 10.95 -8.74
N PRO A 373 1.60 10.28 -7.76
CA PRO A 373 0.16 10.08 -7.84
C PRO A 373 -0.51 11.44 -7.96
N VAL A 374 -1.60 11.52 -8.73
CA VAL A 374 -2.35 12.77 -8.81
C VAL A 374 -2.86 13.10 -7.42
N ARG A 375 -2.35 14.18 -6.84
CA ARG A 375 -2.68 14.58 -5.47
C ARG A 375 -4.04 15.24 -5.48
N ILE A 376 -5.10 14.44 -5.42
CA ILE A 376 -6.50 14.89 -5.54
C ILE A 376 -6.82 16.02 -4.58
N ALA A 377 -6.36 15.92 -3.34
CA ALA A 377 -6.60 16.97 -2.36
C ALA A 377 -5.94 18.30 -2.76
N ALA A 378 -4.85 18.30 -3.53
CA ALA A 378 -4.25 19.52 -4.06
C ALA A 378 -5.14 20.22 -5.11
N LEU A 379 -6.08 19.49 -5.72
CA LEU A 379 -7.04 20.05 -6.68
C LEU A 379 -8.17 20.83 -5.98
N VAL A 380 -8.54 20.42 -4.76
CA VAL A 380 -9.65 20.99 -4.00
C VAL A 380 -9.14 21.51 -2.66
N ALA A 381 -8.93 22.82 -2.56
CA ALA A 381 -8.30 23.46 -1.40
C ALA A 381 -8.96 23.12 -0.06
N GLN A 382 -10.28 22.96 -0.01
CA GLN A 382 -10.99 22.55 1.21
C GLN A 382 -10.60 21.13 1.64
N ILE A 383 -10.50 20.21 0.68
CA ILE A 383 -10.11 18.82 0.97
C ILE A 383 -8.63 18.73 1.35
N ARG A 384 -7.76 19.55 0.74
CA ARG A 384 -6.34 19.63 1.11
C ARG A 384 -6.12 19.83 2.60
N ARG A 385 -6.91 20.72 3.22
CA ARG A 385 -6.80 21.03 4.65
C ARG A 385 -7.15 19.81 5.51
N LEU A 386 -8.17 19.05 5.12
CA LEU A 386 -8.59 17.82 5.80
C LEU A 386 -7.58 16.68 5.59
N GLU A 387 -7.03 16.54 4.38
CA GLU A 387 -5.97 15.56 4.10
C GLU A 387 -4.72 15.83 4.93
N ASN A 388 -4.27 17.08 5.02
CA ASN A 388 -3.14 17.43 5.87
C ASN A 388 -3.39 17.05 7.34
N ARG A 389 -4.62 17.28 7.85
CA ARG A 389 -4.99 16.89 9.22
C ARG A 389 -4.90 15.38 9.41
N VAL A 390 -5.45 14.59 8.49
CA VAL A 390 -5.36 13.13 8.51
C VAL A 390 -3.89 12.68 8.45
N GLN A 391 -3.07 13.31 7.62
CA GLN A 391 -1.64 13.01 7.57
C GLN A 391 -0.93 13.32 8.90
N CYS A 392 -1.26 14.43 9.59
CA CYS A 392 -0.71 14.71 10.93
C CYS A 392 -1.15 13.65 11.94
N ALA A 393 -2.37 13.10 11.81
CA ALA A 393 -2.84 12.03 12.68
C ALA A 393 -2.12 10.70 12.42
N THR A 394 -1.94 10.32 11.15
CA THR A 394 -1.13 9.15 10.76
C THR A 394 0.31 9.29 11.25
N ASN A 395 0.91 10.46 11.07
CA ASN A 395 2.25 10.78 11.57
C ASN A 395 2.36 10.56 13.09
N LEU A 396 1.44 11.12 13.89
CA LEU A 396 1.41 10.92 15.34
C LEU A 396 1.28 9.44 15.72
N ARG A 397 0.49 8.69 14.96
CA ARG A 397 0.34 7.25 15.16
C ARG A 397 1.65 6.50 14.87
N ASP A 398 2.35 6.83 13.80
CA ASP A 398 3.66 6.23 13.53
C ASP A 398 4.66 6.54 14.66
N LEU A 399 4.65 7.78 15.18
CA LEU A 399 5.44 8.14 16.35
C LEU A 399 5.06 7.34 17.60
N TYR A 400 3.77 7.06 17.82
CA TYR A 400 3.33 6.17 18.91
C TYR A 400 4.01 4.80 18.82
N HIS A 401 4.01 4.20 17.64
CA HIS A 401 4.63 2.88 17.45
C HIS A 401 6.15 2.92 17.62
N ARG A 402 6.82 3.96 17.11
CA ARG A 402 8.26 4.17 17.37
C ARG A 402 8.57 4.29 18.85
N LEU A 403 7.75 5.04 19.61
CA LEU A 403 7.91 5.18 21.05
C LEU A 403 7.67 3.86 21.78
N ARG A 404 6.66 3.07 21.39
CA ARG A 404 6.40 1.74 21.96
C ARG A 404 7.54 0.75 21.70
N LEU A 405 8.22 0.87 20.55
CA LEU A 405 9.35 0.02 20.16
C LEU A 405 10.72 0.60 20.55
N TYR A 406 10.77 1.75 21.25
CA TYR A 406 12.02 2.42 21.60
C TYR A 406 12.96 1.54 22.43
N ASN A 407 12.43 0.66 23.30
CA ASN A 407 13.26 -0.27 24.06
C ASN A 407 14.12 -1.16 23.15
N LEU A 408 13.60 -1.55 21.97
CA LEU A 408 14.27 -2.46 21.05
C LEU A 408 15.42 -1.73 20.37
N ALA A 409 15.18 -0.48 19.98
CA ALA A 409 16.21 0.41 19.45
C ALA A 409 17.33 0.65 20.47
N LEU A 410 16.97 0.93 21.73
CA LEU A 410 17.93 1.15 22.81
C LEU A 410 18.77 -0.11 23.10
N ALA A 411 18.12 -1.27 23.18
CA ALA A 411 18.79 -2.56 23.38
C ALA A 411 19.81 -2.86 22.27
N GLY A 412 19.45 -2.58 21.01
CA GLY A 412 20.35 -2.69 19.87
C GLY A 412 21.59 -1.80 19.98
N HIS A 413 21.42 -0.56 20.42
CA HIS A 413 22.51 0.40 20.60
C HIS A 413 23.44 0.03 21.75
N GLU A 414 22.88 -0.32 22.91
CA GLU A 414 23.66 -0.64 24.12
C GLU A 414 24.23 -2.07 24.12
N LYS A 415 23.92 -2.88 23.11
CA LYS A 415 24.23 -4.33 23.05
C LYS A 415 23.69 -5.09 24.26
N ARG A 416 22.60 -4.60 24.84
CA ARG A 416 21.88 -5.22 25.96
C ARG A 416 20.72 -6.05 25.43
N PRO A 417 20.31 -7.11 26.13
CA PRO A 417 19.09 -7.81 25.77
C PRO A 417 17.88 -6.86 25.92
N PRO A 418 16.92 -6.88 24.99
CA PRO A 418 15.69 -6.10 25.15
C PRO A 418 14.89 -6.60 26.34
N LEU A 419 14.28 -5.68 27.08
CA LEU A 419 13.34 -6.02 28.15
C LEU A 419 12.02 -6.46 27.51
N THR A 420 11.86 -7.78 27.34
CA THR A 420 10.66 -8.35 26.71
C THR A 420 9.40 -7.92 27.47
N GLY A 421 8.43 -7.37 26.75
CA GLY A 421 7.15 -6.93 27.32
C GLY A 421 7.19 -5.63 28.13
N THR A 422 8.35 -4.97 28.28
CA THR A 422 8.45 -3.68 28.99
C THR A 422 8.54 -2.53 27.99
N VAL A 423 7.48 -1.73 27.87
CA VAL A 423 7.56 -0.48 27.09
C VAL A 423 8.37 0.55 27.89
N ILE A 424 9.31 1.23 27.23
CA ILE A 424 10.07 2.34 27.79
C ILE A 424 9.94 3.50 26.82
N TYR A 425 9.58 4.67 27.34
CA TYR A 425 9.66 5.90 26.57
C TYR A 425 11.01 6.60 26.81
N PRO A 426 11.56 7.29 25.79
CA PRO A 426 12.67 8.20 26.01
C PRO A 426 12.23 9.34 26.96
N THR A 427 13.20 10.04 27.55
CA THR A 427 12.87 11.22 28.35
C THR A 427 12.24 12.30 27.47
N ALA A 428 11.29 13.05 28.01
CA ALA A 428 10.61 14.11 27.25
C ALA A 428 11.59 15.20 26.73
N ALA A 429 12.75 15.39 27.36
CA ALA A 429 13.77 16.33 26.86
C ALA A 429 14.52 15.83 25.61
N ASN A 430 14.57 14.51 25.38
CA ASN A 430 15.40 13.89 24.34
C ASN A 430 14.59 12.98 23.39
N TRP A 431 13.26 13.00 23.46
CA TRP A 431 12.42 12.00 22.80
C TRP A 431 12.63 11.96 21.28
N PHE A 432 12.65 13.14 20.65
CA PHE A 432 12.75 13.25 19.21
C PHE A 432 14.13 12.81 18.72
N ASP A 433 15.22 13.23 19.37
CA ASP A 433 16.58 12.74 19.07
C ASP A 433 16.70 11.23 19.26
N SER A 434 16.08 10.70 20.31
CA SER A 434 16.15 9.28 20.67
C SER A 434 15.50 8.38 19.61
N ILE A 435 14.41 8.83 18.99
CA ILE A 435 13.70 8.04 17.96
C ILE A 435 14.16 8.35 16.53
N THR A 436 14.89 9.45 16.31
CA THR A 436 15.43 9.83 14.98
C THR A 436 16.91 9.52 14.80
N SER A 437 17.63 9.17 15.87
CA SER A 437 19.06 8.88 15.82
C SER A 437 19.37 7.79 14.78
N PRO A 438 20.42 7.93 13.95
CA PRO A 438 20.81 6.90 12.99
C PRO A 438 21.07 5.51 13.61
N GLY A 439 21.37 5.46 14.91
CA GLY A 439 21.56 4.23 15.67
C GLY A 439 20.26 3.52 16.07
N SER A 440 19.12 4.23 16.10
CA SER A 440 17.80 3.62 16.31
C SER A 440 17.21 3.08 15.00
N LEU A 441 17.77 3.45 13.85
CA LEU A 441 17.29 3.01 12.56
C LEU A 441 17.78 1.60 12.23
N PRO A 442 16.89 0.73 11.71
CA PRO A 442 17.27 -0.63 11.38
C PRO A 442 18.47 -0.68 10.42
N THR A 443 19.38 -1.63 10.66
CA THR A 443 20.58 -1.83 9.82
C THR A 443 20.29 -2.55 8.51
N SER A 444 19.04 -2.89 8.23
CA SER A 444 18.63 -3.67 7.06
C SER A 444 18.87 -2.92 5.73
N LEU A 445 18.93 -3.70 4.65
CA LEU A 445 19.16 -3.27 3.26
C LEU A 445 18.23 -2.15 2.75
N MET A 446 17.19 -1.81 3.50
CA MET A 446 16.21 -0.82 3.09
C MET A 446 16.60 0.63 3.49
N LYS A 447 17.71 0.84 4.22
CA LYS A 447 18.20 2.15 4.72
C LYS A 447 18.06 3.36 3.77
N PRO A 448 18.53 3.32 2.51
CA PRO A 448 18.51 4.49 1.63
C PRO A 448 17.10 5.01 1.34
N PHE A 449 16.11 4.11 1.39
CA PHE A 449 14.73 4.45 1.11
C PHE A 449 14.12 5.26 2.26
N TRP A 450 14.50 5.00 3.52
CA TRP A 450 13.79 5.50 4.71
C TRP A 450 14.16 6.91 5.16
N PHE A 451 15.41 7.35 4.97
CA PHE A 451 15.92 8.58 5.59
C PHE A 451 15.11 9.84 5.29
N GLY A 452 14.63 10.01 4.05
CA GLY A 452 13.86 11.21 3.68
C GLY A 452 12.47 11.28 4.32
N LYS A 453 11.83 10.12 4.54
CA LYS A 453 10.45 10.03 5.04
C LYS A 453 10.37 10.01 6.58
N LEU A 454 11.40 9.49 7.24
CA LEU A 454 11.47 9.48 8.69
C LEU A 454 11.33 10.89 9.28
N THR A 455 11.94 11.89 8.64
CA THR A 455 11.85 13.30 9.05
C THR A 455 10.49 13.93 8.79
N GLU A 456 9.74 13.45 7.79
CA GLU A 456 8.42 14.00 7.45
C GLU A 456 7.37 13.70 8.54
N ALA A 457 7.47 12.54 9.19
CA ALA A 457 6.54 12.13 10.25
C ALA A 457 6.55 13.05 11.48
N HIS A 458 7.55 13.92 11.64
CA HIS A 458 7.66 14.79 12.81
C HIS A 458 7.13 16.21 12.59
N VAL A 459 6.70 16.52 11.37
CA VAL A 459 6.28 17.86 10.97
C VAL A 459 4.89 17.77 10.37
N CYS A 460 3.98 18.58 10.90
CA CYS A 460 2.64 18.68 10.34
C CYS A 460 2.73 19.35 8.95
N PRO A 461 2.18 18.75 7.86
CA PRO A 461 2.36 19.26 6.51
C PRO A 461 1.69 20.62 6.28
N SER A 462 0.82 21.07 7.18
CA SER A 462 0.19 22.40 7.13
C SER A 462 1.13 23.55 7.55
N VAL A 463 2.15 23.29 8.37
CA VAL A 463 2.99 24.34 8.97
C VAL A 463 4.24 24.64 8.12
N GLY A 464 4.60 23.76 7.20
CA GLY A 464 5.76 23.92 6.33
C GLY A 464 7.07 23.42 6.97
N LYS A 465 8.21 24.04 6.64
CA LYS A 465 9.53 23.57 7.08
C LYS A 465 9.74 23.84 8.58
N GLY A 466 10.17 22.82 9.30
CA GLY A 466 10.55 22.85 10.71
C GLY A 466 11.24 21.55 11.07
N LYS A 467 11.76 21.43 12.30
CA LYS A 467 12.38 20.18 12.75
C LYS A 467 11.36 19.22 13.37
N SER A 468 10.49 19.74 14.24
CA SER A 468 9.28 19.05 14.70
C SER A 468 8.16 20.04 15.03
N THR A 469 6.91 19.60 14.92
CA THR A 469 5.70 20.35 15.35
C THR A 469 4.95 19.61 16.45
N TYR A 470 5.63 18.73 17.18
CA TYR A 470 5.05 17.94 18.25
C TYR A 470 5.87 18.11 19.53
N ALA A 471 5.19 18.01 20.67
CA ALA A 471 5.80 17.96 21.99
C ALA A 471 5.37 16.72 22.76
N MET A 472 6.22 16.26 23.67
CA MET A 472 5.93 15.14 24.56
C MET A 472 5.49 15.64 25.94
N ASN A 473 4.46 15.02 26.52
CA ASN A 473 4.03 15.28 27.89
C ASN A 473 5.00 14.61 28.88
N PRO A 474 5.72 15.35 29.74
CA PRO A 474 6.68 14.78 30.67
C PRO A 474 6.06 13.95 31.80
N ASN A 475 4.74 14.04 32.02
CA ASN A 475 4.03 13.25 33.03
C ASN A 475 3.48 11.92 32.47
N CYS A 476 3.62 11.67 31.16
CA CYS A 476 3.12 10.46 30.53
C CYS A 476 4.20 9.37 30.51
N GLU A 477 3.99 8.34 31.30
CA GLU A 477 4.82 7.14 31.37
C GLU A 477 4.17 5.98 30.60
N PRO A 478 4.92 4.92 30.26
CA PRO A 478 4.37 3.77 29.53
C PRO A 478 3.15 3.11 30.17
N ASN A 479 3.06 3.16 31.51
CA ASN A 479 1.99 2.64 32.36
C ASN A 479 0.98 3.71 32.81
N SER A 480 1.09 4.96 32.32
CA SER A 480 0.08 5.99 32.56
C SER A 480 -1.29 5.55 32.01
N PRO A 481 -2.40 6.13 32.53
CA PRO A 481 -3.75 5.88 32.01
C PRO A 481 -3.85 5.98 30.49
N SER A 482 -4.67 5.14 29.87
CA SER A 482 -4.83 5.07 28.41
C SER A 482 -5.25 6.40 27.78
N ASP A 483 -6.04 7.19 28.51
CA ASP A 483 -6.55 8.50 28.13
C ASP A 483 -5.59 9.67 28.42
N MET A 484 -4.39 9.40 28.95
CA MET A 484 -3.38 10.44 29.19
C MET A 484 -2.73 10.91 27.88
N VAL A 485 -2.54 12.22 27.74
CA VAL A 485 -1.84 12.81 26.61
C VAL A 485 -0.37 12.38 26.61
N LEU A 486 0.08 11.77 25.50
CA LEU A 486 1.47 11.36 25.28
C LEU A 486 2.22 12.37 24.40
N LEU A 487 1.72 12.61 23.18
CA LEU A 487 2.24 13.63 22.27
C LEU A 487 1.13 14.61 21.90
N PHE A 488 1.49 15.84 21.55
CA PHE A 488 0.52 16.86 21.12
C PHE A 488 1.16 17.85 20.16
N GLU A 489 0.33 18.49 19.33
CA GLU A 489 0.78 19.50 18.38
C GLU A 489 1.14 20.83 19.05
N THR A 490 2.25 21.40 18.58
CA THR A 490 2.83 22.65 19.06
C THR A 490 3.26 23.52 17.88
N LYS A 491 3.69 24.75 18.18
CA LYS A 491 4.43 25.57 17.19
C LYS A 491 5.76 24.89 16.85
N PRO A 492 6.31 25.06 15.64
CA PRO A 492 7.58 24.44 15.24
C PRO A 492 8.71 24.64 16.26
N GLY A 493 9.44 23.57 16.57
CA GLY A 493 10.57 23.58 17.49
C GLY A 493 11.42 22.31 17.43
N TRP A 494 12.37 22.19 18.35
CA TRP A 494 13.24 21.01 18.52
C TRP A 494 13.01 20.39 19.90
N ASN A 495 12.87 19.06 19.98
CA ASN A 495 12.68 18.31 21.23
C ASN A 495 11.68 18.96 22.22
N GLN A 496 10.56 19.49 21.70
CA GLN A 496 9.62 20.18 22.57
C GLN A 496 8.98 19.18 23.56
N HIS A 497 8.72 19.68 24.77
CA HIS A 497 8.02 18.96 25.83
C HIS A 497 7.39 19.96 26.78
N GLY A 498 6.30 19.57 27.43
CA GLY A 498 5.54 20.44 28.33
C GLY A 498 4.10 19.96 28.48
N GLY A 499 3.24 20.87 28.91
CA GLY A 499 1.81 20.63 29.08
C GLY A 499 0.93 21.38 28.08
N PRO A 500 -0.37 21.59 28.41
CA PRO A 500 -1.33 22.22 27.52
C PRO A 500 -0.96 23.65 27.12
N GLU A 501 -0.09 24.33 27.87
CA GLU A 501 0.38 25.69 27.57
C GLU A 501 1.18 25.81 26.26
N LEU A 502 1.73 24.70 25.75
CA LEU A 502 2.45 24.66 24.48
C LEU A 502 1.57 24.27 23.28
N PHE A 503 0.34 23.81 23.54
CA PHE A 503 -0.59 23.35 22.51
C PHE A 503 -0.97 24.49 21.56
N THR A 504 -1.05 24.20 20.25
CA THR A 504 -1.43 25.19 19.24
C THR A 504 -2.71 24.79 18.50
N PHE A 505 -3.62 25.75 18.32
CA PHE A 505 -4.84 25.61 17.51
C PHE A 505 -4.65 26.12 16.07
N ASP A 506 -3.48 26.67 15.74
CA ASP A 506 -3.25 27.41 14.50
C ASP A 506 -2.65 26.55 13.37
N ASN A 507 -2.37 25.26 13.62
CA ASN A 507 -1.76 24.38 12.61
C ASN A 507 -2.77 23.92 11.53
N HIS A 508 -4.07 23.99 11.80
CA HIS A 508 -5.12 23.45 10.94
C HIS A 508 -6.22 24.48 10.66
N ASP A 509 -6.98 24.22 9.59
CA ASP A 509 -8.18 24.98 9.24
C ASP A 509 -9.32 24.02 8.86
N PRO A 510 -10.47 24.01 9.57
CA PRO A 510 -10.79 24.83 10.75
C PRO A 510 -9.79 24.68 11.90
N LYS A 511 -9.69 25.73 12.72
CA LYS A 511 -8.73 25.81 13.84
C LYS A 511 -8.87 24.62 14.78
N GLY A 512 -7.72 24.13 15.22
CA GLY A 512 -7.60 22.97 16.07
C GLY A 512 -6.17 22.42 16.08
N GLY A 513 -5.97 21.38 16.88
CA GLY A 513 -4.71 20.65 16.93
C GLY A 513 -4.92 19.18 17.32
N LEU A 514 -3.93 18.35 17.03
CA LEU A 514 -3.97 16.92 17.33
C LEU A 514 -3.28 16.58 18.64
N VAL A 515 -3.82 15.59 19.33
CA VAL A 515 -3.25 14.94 20.51
C VAL A 515 -3.24 13.44 20.29
N LEU A 516 -2.13 12.82 20.66
CA LEU A 516 -1.97 11.39 20.77
C LEU A 516 -2.10 10.98 22.24
N LEU A 517 -2.99 10.04 22.52
CA LEU A 517 -3.19 9.47 23.85
C LEU A 517 -2.29 8.24 24.05
N ASN A 518 -2.09 7.83 25.30
CA ASN A 518 -1.17 6.75 25.65
C ASN A 518 -1.60 5.37 25.11
N ASP A 519 -2.86 5.18 24.74
CA ASP A 519 -3.33 3.96 24.05
C ASP A 519 -3.09 3.96 22.54
N GLY A 520 -2.60 5.06 21.97
CA GLY A 520 -2.39 5.22 20.53
C GLY A 520 -3.55 5.91 19.80
N THR A 521 -4.64 6.26 20.50
CA THR A 521 -5.75 7.03 19.94
C THR A 521 -5.29 8.45 19.62
N VAL A 522 -5.62 8.94 18.42
CA VAL A 522 -5.40 10.34 18.04
C VAL A 522 -6.73 11.09 18.08
N LYS A 523 -6.75 12.26 18.71
CA LYS A 523 -7.92 13.14 18.78
C LYS A 523 -7.62 14.50 18.17
N PHE A 524 -8.60 15.08 17.49
CA PHE A 524 -8.56 16.47 17.04
C PHE A 524 -9.32 17.37 18.01
N ILE A 525 -8.60 18.30 18.63
CA ILE A 525 -9.10 19.23 19.64
C ILE A 525 -9.38 20.57 18.98
N ARG A 526 -10.62 21.02 19.08
CA ARG A 526 -11.17 22.19 18.38
C ARG A 526 -11.24 23.41 19.29
N THR A 527 -11.41 23.20 20.60
CA THR A 527 -11.59 24.30 21.55
C THR A 527 -10.71 24.17 22.79
N GLU A 528 -10.55 25.27 23.53
CA GLU A 528 -9.83 25.26 24.80
C GLU A 528 -10.52 24.40 25.86
N GLU A 529 -11.85 24.32 25.84
CA GLU A 529 -12.63 23.51 26.78
C GLU A 529 -12.34 22.02 26.57
N GLU A 530 -12.31 21.57 25.32
CA GLU A 530 -11.91 20.20 24.97
C GLU A 530 -10.46 19.93 25.44
N LEU A 531 -9.54 20.88 25.25
CA LEU A 531 -8.14 20.76 25.70
C LEU A 531 -8.02 20.63 27.22
N LYS A 532 -8.79 21.42 27.98
CA LYS A 532 -8.82 21.43 29.45
C LYS A 532 -9.42 20.15 30.04
N GLN A 533 -10.23 19.41 29.28
CA GLN A 533 -10.82 18.13 29.70
C GLN A 533 -9.86 16.94 29.54
N LEU A 534 -8.74 17.10 28.82
CA LEU A 534 -7.77 16.02 28.65
C LEU A 534 -6.98 15.75 29.93
N ARG A 535 -6.56 14.50 30.11
CA ARG A 535 -5.70 14.09 31.22
C ARG A 535 -4.23 14.38 30.89
N TRP A 536 -3.64 15.35 31.58
CA TRP A 536 -2.24 15.75 31.42
C TRP A 536 -1.31 15.23 32.51
N LYS A 537 -1.87 14.80 33.65
CA LYS A 537 -1.15 14.36 34.86
C LYS A 537 -1.85 13.18 35.49
#